data_AF-A0A7Z1TTU1-F1
#
_entry.id   AF-A0A7Z1TTU1-F1
#
_cell.length_a   1.000
_cell.length_b   1.000
_cell.length_c   1.000
_cell.angle_alpha   90.00
_cell.angle_beta   90.00
_cell.angle_gamma   90.00
#
_symmetry.space_group_name_H-M   'P 1'
#
loop_
_entity.id
_entity.type
_entity.pdbx_description
1 polymer ?
#
loop_
_entity_poly.entity_id
_entity_poly.type
_entity_poly.pdbx_seq_one_letter_code
_entity_poly.pdbx_strand_id
1 'polypeptide(L)'
;MDRHYVQTMILRLQLALGLALAAGTAAASEPSPTPTPAATRTPIVITDDNLADYAAQGHLTTADGNTAASKAAGRRPVHRTGGDANTRIEDAAADADSLAADEKRQYWRRRYQQQLELIASIEDQIAILDREIPGLWRDFYAWDDPAYRDGVIKVQLDAALARSERLKQQIGVEQEQLTKIRVEARKAGAEPGWFRGLDVPTPIATPGN
;
A
#
# COMPACT_ATOMS: atom_id res chain seq x y z
N MET A 1 1.71 41.90 -5.84
CA MET A 1 1.97 40.87 -6.88
C MET A 1 1.65 39.53 -6.26
N ASP A 2 0.35 39.24 -6.22
CA ASP A 2 -0.25 38.04 -5.63
C ASP A 2 -0.17 36.86 -6.60
N ARG A 3 0.26 35.70 -6.08
CA ARG A 3 0.15 34.39 -6.75
C ARG A 3 -0.47 33.39 -5.79
N HIS A 4 -1.71 33.66 -5.41
CA HIS A 4 -2.69 32.62 -5.11
C HIS A 4 -3.70 32.66 -6.26
N TYR A 5 -3.90 31.52 -6.93
CA TYR A 5 -4.90 31.18 -7.96
C TYR A 5 -4.26 30.49 -9.18
N VAL A 6 -3.97 29.19 -9.05
CA VAL A 6 -4.35 28.26 -10.13
C VAL A 6 -4.90 27.01 -9.45
N GLN A 7 -6.21 26.94 -9.54
CA GLN A 7 -7.09 25.99 -8.93
C GLN A 7 -7.04 24.67 -9.68
N THR A 8 -6.82 23.62 -8.91
CA THR A 8 -7.09 22.21 -9.12
C THR A 8 -8.24 21.96 -10.10
N MET A 9 -7.93 21.42 -11.29
CA MET A 9 -8.94 20.95 -12.23
C MET A 9 -8.42 19.73 -13.01
N ILE A 10 -8.50 18.54 -12.43
CA ILE A 10 -8.48 17.28 -13.20
C ILE A 10 -9.56 16.33 -12.64
N LEU A 11 -10.74 16.50 -13.22
CA LEU A 11 -11.72 15.51 -13.66
C LEU A 11 -11.51 14.05 -13.20
N ARG A 12 -12.34 13.61 -12.24
CA ARG A 12 -12.59 12.18 -11.97
C ARG A 12 -13.67 11.68 -12.93
N LEU A 13 -13.25 10.96 -13.97
CA LEU A 13 -14.13 10.16 -14.81
C LEU A 13 -14.38 8.81 -14.11
N GLN A 14 -15.54 8.66 -13.49
CA GLN A 14 -16.03 7.39 -12.95
C GLN A 14 -17.13 6.88 -13.88
N LEU A 15 -16.82 5.79 -14.58
CA LEU A 15 -17.74 5.00 -15.39
C LEU A 15 -18.43 3.99 -14.45
N ALA A 16 -19.69 4.24 -14.08
CA ALA A 16 -20.50 3.30 -13.33
C ALA A 16 -21.48 2.60 -14.28
N LEU A 17 -21.19 1.33 -14.53
CA LEU A 17 -22.06 0.35 -15.19
C LEU A 17 -22.64 -0.57 -14.11
N GLY A 18 -23.96 -0.70 -14.05
CA GLY A 18 -24.66 -1.60 -13.11
C GLY A 18 -26.13 -1.18 -12.97
N LEU A 19 -27.06 -1.62 -13.83
CA LEU A 19 -27.73 -2.92 -13.92
C LEU A 19 -28.95 -3.06 -12.97
N ALA A 20 -30.12 -3.08 -13.63
CA ALA A 20 -31.39 -3.77 -13.35
C ALA A 20 -32.17 -3.50 -12.04
N LEU A 21 -33.44 -3.13 -12.25
CA LEU A 21 -34.50 -2.96 -11.25
C LEU A 21 -35.72 -3.83 -11.63
N ALA A 22 -36.37 -4.42 -10.60
CA ALA A 22 -37.77 -4.89 -10.50
C ALA A 22 -38.18 -6.17 -11.28
N ALA A 23 -39.09 -7.05 -10.82
CA ALA A 23 -39.89 -7.21 -9.58
C ALA A 23 -40.66 -8.57 -9.59
N GLY A 24 -41.07 -9.07 -8.41
CA GLY A 24 -42.28 -9.90 -8.11
C GLY A 24 -42.33 -11.35 -8.62
N THR A 25 -42.91 -12.38 -7.98
CA THR A 25 -43.82 -12.53 -6.82
C THR A 25 -43.96 -14.02 -6.42
N ALA A 26 -44.38 -14.25 -5.15
CA ALA A 26 -45.18 -15.37 -4.59
C ALA A 26 -44.53 -16.76 -4.27
N ALA A 27 -44.54 -17.17 -2.99
CA ALA A 27 -45.55 -18.10 -2.42
C ALA A 27 -45.13 -18.74 -1.06
N ALA A 28 -46.14 -18.86 -0.18
CA ALA A 28 -46.42 -19.92 0.81
C ALA A 28 -45.60 -20.08 2.13
N SER A 29 -46.36 -20.14 3.22
CA SER A 29 -45.98 -20.27 4.63
C SER A 29 -45.72 -21.71 5.11
N GLU A 30 -44.75 -21.90 6.02
CA GLU A 30 -44.77 -22.91 7.11
C GLU A 30 -43.97 -22.37 8.33
N PRO A 31 -44.40 -22.59 9.60
CA PRO A 31 -43.70 -22.06 10.79
C PRO A 31 -42.80 -23.08 11.53
N SER A 32 -41.72 -22.55 12.14
CA SER A 32 -40.78 -23.15 13.12
C SER A 32 -39.74 -24.16 12.60
N PRO A 33 -38.51 -24.23 13.20
CA PRO A 33 -38.12 -23.77 14.53
C PRO A 33 -37.08 -22.63 14.57
N THR A 34 -37.08 -21.89 15.68
CA THR A 34 -36.09 -20.90 16.09
C THR A 34 -34.65 -21.44 15.97
N PRO A 35 -33.77 -20.85 15.13
CA PRO A 35 -32.34 -21.10 15.27
C PRO A 35 -31.84 -20.38 16.52
N THR A 36 -31.39 -21.16 17.50
CA THR A 36 -30.47 -20.72 18.55
C THR A 36 -29.34 -19.91 17.88
N PRO A 37 -29.03 -18.67 18.30
CA PRO A 37 -27.87 -17.98 17.76
C PRO A 37 -26.62 -18.71 18.24
N ALA A 38 -26.09 -19.58 17.39
CA ALA A 38 -24.73 -20.04 17.50
C ALA A 38 -23.85 -18.79 17.44
N ALA A 39 -23.08 -18.54 18.50
CA ALA A 39 -22.12 -17.45 18.54
C ALA A 39 -21.06 -17.71 17.46
N THR A 40 -21.28 -17.16 16.27
CA THR A 40 -20.27 -17.05 15.23
C THR A 40 -19.17 -16.14 15.76
N ARG A 41 -18.14 -16.74 16.35
CA ARG A 41 -16.88 -16.05 16.57
C ARG A 41 -16.27 -15.84 15.19
N THR A 42 -16.56 -14.69 14.59
CA THR A 42 -15.85 -14.23 13.39
C THR A 42 -14.36 -14.15 13.74
N PRO A 43 -13.46 -14.68 12.89
CA PRO A 43 -12.04 -14.46 13.08
C PRO A 43 -11.79 -12.96 12.99
N ILE A 44 -11.25 -12.37 14.06
CA ILE A 44 -10.88 -10.95 14.07
C ILE A 44 -9.72 -10.77 13.11
N VAL A 45 -9.99 -10.18 11.94
CA VAL A 45 -8.95 -9.76 11.01
C VAL A 45 -8.51 -8.36 11.44
N ILE A 46 -7.34 -8.30 12.07
CA ILE A 46 -6.72 -7.04 12.48
C ILE A 46 -6.08 -6.41 11.24
N THR A 47 -6.75 -5.43 10.66
CA THR A 47 -6.22 -4.54 9.61
C THR A 47 -5.82 -3.21 10.24
N ASP A 48 -4.95 -2.44 9.56
CA ASP A 48 -4.46 -1.13 10.02
C ASP A 48 -5.60 -0.17 10.37
N ASP A 49 -6.72 -0.27 9.64
CA ASP A 49 -7.94 0.52 9.85
C ASP A 49 -8.72 0.13 11.12
N ASN A 50 -8.65 -1.13 11.56
CA ASN A 50 -9.40 -1.63 12.72
C ASN A 50 -8.60 -1.55 14.03
N LEU A 51 -7.30 -1.22 13.97
CA LEU A 51 -6.40 -1.26 15.12
C LEU A 51 -6.77 -0.24 16.21
N ALA A 52 -7.22 0.95 15.79
CA ALA A 52 -7.64 2.02 16.69
C ALA A 52 -8.91 1.66 17.48
N ASP A 53 -9.85 0.95 16.86
CA ASP A 53 -11.12 0.57 17.48
C ASP A 53 -10.94 -0.57 18.50
N TYR A 54 -10.04 -1.52 18.24
CA TYR A 54 -9.72 -2.59 19.20
C TYR A 54 -8.87 -2.08 20.37
N ALA A 55 -7.99 -1.10 20.16
CA ALA A 55 -7.25 -0.45 21.25
C ALA A 55 -8.19 0.29 22.21
N ALA A 56 -9.28 0.88 21.70
CA ALA A 56 -10.29 1.56 22.52
C ALA A 56 -11.20 0.60 23.32
N GLN A 57 -11.36 -0.65 22.87
CA GLN A 57 -12.20 -1.67 23.53
C GLN A 57 -11.47 -2.53 24.58
N GLY A 58 -10.20 -2.23 24.88
CA GLY A 58 -9.40 -2.95 25.85
C GLY A 58 -9.89 -2.79 27.30
N HIS A 59 -10.87 -3.60 27.70
CA HIS A 59 -11.19 -3.82 29.12
C HIS A 59 -10.05 -4.59 29.78
N LEU A 60 -9.10 -3.88 30.39
CA LEU A 60 -8.07 -4.45 31.24
C LEU A 60 -8.74 -5.08 32.48
N THR A 61 -8.85 -6.41 32.53
CA THR A 61 -9.13 -7.12 33.77
C THR A 61 -7.90 -7.03 34.67
N THR A 62 -7.85 -6.05 35.56
CA THR A 62 -6.92 -6.05 36.69
C THR A 62 -7.27 -7.23 37.58
N ALA A 63 -6.34 -8.18 37.75
CA ALA A 63 -6.47 -9.19 38.78
C ALA A 63 -6.37 -8.50 40.14
N ASP A 64 -7.49 -8.42 40.85
CA ASP A 64 -7.57 -7.99 42.25
C ASP A 64 -6.71 -8.91 43.11
N GLY A 65 -5.51 -8.45 43.45
CA GLY A 65 -4.63 -9.08 44.42
C GLY A 65 -5.13 -8.78 45.84
N ASN A 66 -6.18 -9.50 46.24
CA ASN A 66 -6.81 -9.45 47.56
C ASN A 66 -5.77 -9.56 48.70
N THR A 67 -5.74 -8.52 49.54
CA THR A 67 -5.06 -8.49 50.84
C THR A 67 -5.71 -9.52 51.77
N ALA A 68 -5.05 -10.66 52.00
CA ALA A 68 -5.36 -11.54 53.12
C ALA A 68 -4.06 -12.01 53.78
N ALA A 69 -3.80 -11.47 54.97
CA ALA A 69 -2.75 -11.92 55.86
C ALA A 69 -2.94 -13.39 56.26
N SER A 70 -1.89 -14.20 56.15
CA SER A 70 -1.65 -15.36 57.03
C SER A 70 -0.20 -15.85 56.99
N LYS A 71 0.50 -15.50 58.08
CA LYS A 71 1.32 -16.39 58.91
C LYS A 71 2.55 -17.10 58.28
N ALA A 72 3.70 -16.54 58.63
CA ALA A 72 4.96 -17.19 59.03
C ALA A 72 5.19 -18.66 58.64
N ALA A 73 6.14 -18.89 57.73
CA ALA A 73 7.16 -19.94 57.84
C ALA A 73 8.32 -19.62 56.89
N GLY A 74 9.55 -19.64 57.41
CA GLY A 74 10.75 -19.16 56.73
C GLY A 74 10.98 -19.81 55.37
N ARG A 75 11.16 -18.96 54.34
CA ARG A 75 11.92 -19.30 53.15
C ARG A 75 12.86 -18.15 52.85
N ARG A 76 14.14 -18.53 52.71
CA ARG A 76 15.29 -17.67 52.43
C ARG A 76 14.98 -16.70 51.29
N PRO A 77 15.37 -15.42 51.41
CA PRO A 77 15.37 -14.53 50.26
C PRO A 77 16.39 -15.11 49.26
N VAL A 78 15.90 -15.69 48.18
CA VAL A 78 16.71 -15.74 46.96
C VAL A 78 16.99 -14.28 46.62
N HIS A 79 18.26 -13.92 46.58
CA HIS A 79 18.73 -12.68 46.00
C HIS A 79 18.17 -12.59 44.57
N ARG A 80 16.98 -12.02 44.43
CA ARG A 80 16.55 -11.40 43.19
C ARG A 80 17.42 -10.15 43.12
N THR A 81 18.48 -10.24 42.33
CA THR A 81 19.25 -9.09 41.87
C THR A 81 18.28 -7.94 41.65
N GLY A 82 18.43 -6.89 42.46
CA GLY A 82 17.60 -5.70 42.39
C GLY A 82 17.78 -5.08 41.02
N GLY A 83 16.86 -5.39 40.11
CA GLY A 83 16.51 -4.47 39.05
C GLY A 83 15.54 -3.48 39.69
N ASP A 84 16.04 -2.28 39.95
CA ASP A 84 15.21 -1.14 40.35
C ASP A 84 13.96 -1.07 39.46
N ALA A 85 12.80 -0.75 40.04
CA ALA A 85 11.59 -0.54 39.25
C ALA A 85 11.82 0.56 38.18
N ASN A 86 12.76 1.47 38.42
CA ASN A 86 13.23 2.47 37.46
C ASN A 86 13.93 1.85 36.23
N THR A 87 14.81 0.86 36.40
CA THR A 87 15.52 0.26 35.25
C THR A 87 14.58 -0.53 34.34
N ARG A 88 13.52 -1.13 34.90
CA ARG A 88 12.51 -1.83 34.09
C ARG A 88 11.63 -0.88 33.25
N ILE A 89 11.35 0.32 33.77
CA ILE A 89 10.58 1.34 33.04
C ILE A 89 11.45 1.98 31.96
N GLU A 90 12.73 2.21 32.24
CA GLU A 90 13.70 2.71 31.26
C GLU A 90 13.93 1.72 30.12
N ASP A 91 14.09 0.42 30.41
CA ASP A 91 14.22 -0.62 29.38
C ASP A 91 12.96 -0.71 28.51
N ALA A 92 11.77 -0.68 29.12
CA ALA A 92 10.51 -0.74 28.36
C ALA A 92 10.28 0.51 27.49
N ALA A 93 10.73 1.69 27.94
CA ALA A 93 10.67 2.92 27.15
C ALA A 93 11.67 2.88 25.98
N ALA A 94 12.89 2.38 26.21
CA ALA A 94 13.90 2.22 25.16
C ALA A 94 13.45 1.20 24.08
N ASP A 95 12.78 0.13 24.49
CA ASP A 95 12.17 -0.85 23.57
C ASP A 95 11.05 -0.22 22.73
N ALA A 96 10.17 0.58 23.36
CA ALA A 96 9.09 1.28 22.65
C ALA A 96 9.62 2.30 21.64
N ASP A 97 10.65 3.07 21.99
CA ASP A 97 11.29 4.03 21.10
C ASP A 97 11.98 3.33 19.91
N SER A 98 12.59 2.16 20.15
CA SER A 98 13.22 1.35 19.11
C SER A 98 12.18 0.79 18.13
N LEU A 99 11.05 0.29 18.63
CA LEU A 99 9.95 -0.18 17.80
C LEU A 99 9.35 0.94 16.93
N ALA A 100 9.13 2.12 17.51
CA ALA A 100 8.62 3.27 16.77
C ALA A 100 9.59 3.74 15.66
N ALA A 101 10.90 3.66 15.91
CA ALA A 101 11.92 3.96 14.91
C ALA A 101 11.92 2.92 13.76
N ASP A 102 11.76 1.64 14.09
CA ASP A 102 11.68 0.56 13.10
C ASP A 102 10.43 0.64 12.23
N GLU A 103 9.26 0.92 12.81
CA GLU A 103 8.02 1.15 12.07
C GLU A 103 8.16 2.31 11.08
N LYS A 104 8.73 3.43 11.54
CA LYS A 104 8.99 4.60 10.69
C LYS A 104 9.93 4.26 9.55
N ARG A 105 10.99 3.49 9.82
CA ARG A 105 11.92 3.01 8.79
C ARG A 105 11.20 2.13 7.76
N GLN A 106 10.35 1.21 8.21
CA GLN A 106 9.57 0.36 7.31
C GLN A 106 8.60 1.16 6.45
N TYR A 107 7.92 2.16 7.02
CA TYR A 107 7.03 3.05 6.27
C TYR A 107 7.76 3.74 5.11
N TRP A 108 8.90 4.38 5.39
CA TRP A 108 9.65 5.08 4.35
C TRP A 108 10.27 4.13 3.32
N ARG A 109 10.73 2.95 3.74
CA ARG A 109 11.23 1.92 2.83
C ARG A 109 10.13 1.43 1.89
N ARG A 110 8.95 1.10 2.41
CA ARG A 110 7.81 0.65 1.61
C ARG A 110 7.39 1.71 0.60
N ARG A 111 7.23 2.96 1.05
CA ARG A 111 6.88 4.09 0.16
C ARG A 111 7.90 4.27 -0.96
N TYR A 112 9.19 4.14 -0.63
CA TYR A 112 10.26 4.27 -1.61
C TYR A 112 10.29 3.08 -2.59
N GLN A 113 10.07 1.86 -2.12
CA GLN A 113 9.96 0.66 -2.97
C GLN A 113 8.79 0.76 -3.94
N GLN A 114 7.60 1.15 -3.46
CA GLN A 114 6.43 1.37 -4.32
C GLN A 114 6.72 2.36 -5.45
N GLN A 115 7.48 3.42 -5.17
CA GLN A 115 7.88 4.39 -6.18
C GLN A 115 8.85 3.79 -7.21
N LEU A 116 9.80 2.95 -6.77
CA LEU A 116 10.71 2.24 -7.67
C LEU A 116 9.95 1.23 -8.56
N GLU A 117 9.02 0.48 -7.98
CA GLU A 117 8.16 -0.47 -8.70
C GLU A 117 7.31 0.24 -9.75
N LEU A 118 6.77 1.41 -9.42
CA LEU A 118 6.03 2.22 -10.39
C LEU A 118 6.93 2.64 -11.55
N ILE A 119 8.13 3.17 -11.28
CA ILE A 119 9.09 3.56 -12.33
C ILE A 119 9.43 2.37 -13.23
N ALA A 120 9.77 1.22 -12.65
CA ALA A 120 10.07 0.02 -13.43
C ALA A 120 8.88 -0.44 -14.27
N SER A 121 7.64 -0.38 -13.73
CA SER A 121 6.45 -0.72 -14.50
C SER A 121 6.21 0.21 -15.69
N ILE A 122 6.66 1.47 -15.61
CA ILE A 122 6.58 2.43 -16.71
C ILE A 122 7.67 2.14 -17.74
N GLU A 123 8.90 1.84 -17.31
CA GLU A 123 10.00 1.43 -18.17
C GLU A 123 9.63 0.17 -18.97
N ASP A 124 9.01 -0.81 -18.33
CA ASP A 124 8.54 -2.03 -18.98
C ASP A 124 7.46 -1.74 -20.05
N GLN A 125 6.52 -0.83 -19.75
CA GLN A 125 5.51 -0.41 -20.73
C GLN A 125 6.13 0.32 -21.93
N ILE A 126 7.17 1.13 -21.72
CA ILE A 126 7.92 1.76 -22.82
C ILE A 126 8.61 0.67 -23.65
N ALA A 127 9.27 -0.29 -23.01
CA ALA A 127 9.96 -1.38 -23.69
C ALA A 127 9.01 -2.23 -24.54
N ILE A 128 7.76 -2.40 -24.13
CA ILE A 128 6.71 -3.05 -24.94
C ILE A 128 6.39 -2.19 -26.17
N LEU A 129 6.11 -0.90 -25.99
CA LEU A 129 5.77 0.01 -27.09
C LEU A 129 6.91 0.13 -28.11
N ASP A 130 8.16 0.15 -27.66
CA ASP A 130 9.34 0.19 -28.52
C ASP A 130 9.47 -1.05 -29.42
N ARG A 131 8.88 -2.19 -29.03
CA ARG A 131 8.78 -3.40 -29.87
C ARG A 131 7.56 -3.39 -30.78
N GLU A 132 6.45 -2.82 -30.32
CA GLU A 132 5.20 -2.75 -31.09
C GLU A 132 5.27 -1.74 -32.24
N ILE A 133 5.85 -0.56 -32.01
CA ILE A 133 5.90 0.54 -32.98
C ILE A 133 6.54 0.11 -34.31
N PRO A 134 7.71 -0.59 -34.34
CA PRO A 134 8.27 -1.11 -35.59
C PRO A 134 7.35 -2.11 -36.32
N GLY A 135 6.57 -2.91 -35.58
CA GLY A 135 5.57 -3.80 -36.14
C GLY A 135 4.45 -3.03 -36.84
N LEU A 136 3.89 -2.01 -36.17
CA LEU A 136 2.87 -1.14 -36.74
C LEU A 136 3.36 -0.38 -37.98
N TRP A 137 4.61 0.07 -37.98
CA TRP A 137 5.23 0.66 -39.16
C TRP A 137 5.32 -0.32 -40.34
N ARG A 138 5.74 -1.56 -40.06
CA ARG A 138 5.78 -2.60 -41.09
C ARG A 138 4.40 -2.86 -41.67
N ASP A 139 3.39 -3.00 -40.81
CA ASP A 139 2.01 -3.24 -41.23
C ASP A 139 1.45 -2.06 -42.03
N PHE A 140 1.80 -0.82 -41.65
CA PHE A 140 1.38 0.39 -42.36
C PHE A 140 1.89 0.39 -43.81
N TYR A 141 3.13 -0.02 -44.04
CA TYR A 141 3.71 -0.09 -45.39
C TYR A 141 3.38 -1.38 -46.15
N ALA A 142 2.98 -2.44 -45.46
CA ALA A 142 2.60 -3.71 -46.08
C ALA A 142 1.15 -3.72 -46.60
N TRP A 143 0.29 -2.81 -46.13
CA TRP A 143 -1.13 -2.80 -46.47
C TRP A 143 -1.46 -1.85 -47.63
N ASP A 144 -2.06 -2.39 -48.70
CA ASP A 144 -2.39 -1.63 -49.92
C ASP A 144 -3.71 -0.84 -49.82
N ASP A 145 -4.68 -1.29 -49.02
CA ASP A 145 -5.97 -0.59 -48.84
C ASP A 145 -5.81 0.67 -47.97
N PRO A 146 -6.01 1.88 -48.55
CA PRO A 146 -5.86 3.13 -47.81
C PRO A 146 -6.87 3.27 -46.66
N ALA A 147 -8.08 2.73 -46.81
CA ALA A 147 -9.12 2.89 -45.80
C ALA A 147 -8.74 2.17 -44.51
N TYR A 148 -8.26 0.93 -44.61
CA TYR A 148 -7.78 0.17 -43.45
C TYR A 148 -6.47 0.72 -42.89
N ARG A 149 -5.51 1.06 -43.76
CA ARG A 149 -4.20 1.59 -43.36
C ARG A 149 -4.35 2.87 -42.53
N ASP A 150 -5.14 3.82 -43.01
CA ASP A 150 -5.28 5.12 -42.36
C ASP A 150 -6.32 5.09 -41.22
N GLY A 151 -7.35 4.23 -41.31
CA GLY A 151 -8.40 4.13 -40.31
C GLY A 151 -8.06 3.27 -39.08
N VAL A 152 -7.19 2.27 -39.23
CA VAL A 152 -6.85 1.32 -38.16
C VAL A 152 -5.37 1.42 -37.79
N ILE A 153 -4.47 1.17 -38.76
CA ILE A 153 -3.03 1.04 -38.47
C ILE A 153 -2.44 2.38 -38.03
N LYS A 154 -2.75 3.47 -38.76
CA LYS A 154 -2.28 4.80 -38.40
C LYS A 154 -2.77 5.25 -37.03
N VAL A 155 -4.05 4.99 -36.71
CA VAL A 155 -4.62 5.34 -35.40
C VAL A 155 -3.91 4.62 -34.27
N GLN A 156 -3.62 3.33 -34.44
CA GLN A 156 -2.86 2.54 -33.46
C GLN A 156 -1.42 3.04 -33.33
N LEU A 157 -0.76 3.36 -34.44
CA LEU A 157 0.59 3.91 -34.47
C LEU A 157 0.68 5.26 -33.74
N ASP A 158 -0.22 6.18 -34.06
CA ASP A 158 -0.30 7.50 -33.41
C ASP A 158 -0.57 7.35 -31.90
N ALA A 159 -1.46 6.43 -31.51
CA ALA A 159 -1.74 6.13 -30.11
C ALA A 159 -0.53 5.53 -29.38
N ALA A 160 0.19 4.60 -30.00
CA ALA A 160 1.40 3.99 -29.44
C ALA A 160 2.51 5.03 -29.23
N LEU A 161 2.74 5.89 -30.22
CA LEU A 161 3.70 7.00 -30.14
C LEU A 161 3.33 7.99 -29.03
N ALA A 162 2.07 8.43 -28.99
CA ALA A 162 1.59 9.36 -27.97
C ALA A 162 1.70 8.75 -26.55
N ARG A 163 1.41 7.45 -26.41
CA ARG A 163 1.56 6.74 -25.14
C ARG A 163 3.03 6.65 -24.72
N SER A 164 3.93 6.30 -25.64
CA SER A 164 5.38 6.23 -25.36
C SER A 164 5.90 7.57 -24.84
N GLU A 165 5.55 8.68 -25.50
CA GLU A 165 5.98 10.01 -25.06
C GLU A 165 5.38 10.42 -23.72
N ARG A 166 4.10 10.12 -23.47
CA ARG A 166 3.49 10.37 -22.15
C ARG A 166 4.20 9.58 -21.04
N LEU A 167 4.52 8.31 -21.28
CA LEU A 167 5.21 7.47 -20.29
C LEU A 167 6.63 7.96 -20.02
N LYS A 168 7.37 8.38 -21.04
CA LYS A 168 8.70 9.00 -20.89
C LYS A 168 8.65 10.28 -20.04
N GLN A 169 7.66 11.13 -20.28
CA GLN A 169 7.44 12.32 -19.44
C GLN A 169 7.10 11.94 -18.00
N GLN A 170 6.28 10.90 -17.83
CA GLN A 170 5.91 10.40 -16.50
C GLN A 170 7.12 9.89 -15.72
N ILE A 171 8.06 9.16 -16.34
CA ILE A 171 9.31 8.75 -15.68
C ILE A 171 10.03 9.95 -15.07
N GLY A 172 10.15 11.06 -15.80
CA GLY A 172 10.80 12.27 -15.27
C GLY A 172 10.11 12.78 -14.00
N VAL A 173 8.77 12.82 -14.01
CA VAL A 173 7.98 13.22 -12.83
C VAL A 173 8.15 12.24 -11.66
N GLU A 174 8.11 10.94 -11.91
CA GLU A 174 8.24 9.91 -10.87
C GLU A 174 9.66 9.86 -10.27
N GLN A 175 10.69 10.11 -11.08
CA GLN A 175 12.07 10.25 -10.60
C GLN A 175 12.21 11.47 -9.67
N GLU A 176 11.56 12.59 -9.99
CA GLU A 176 11.51 13.73 -9.07
C GLU A 176 10.79 13.37 -7.76
N GLN A 177 9.67 12.62 -7.82
CA GLN A 177 8.98 12.16 -6.60
C GLN A 177 9.88 11.30 -5.72
N LEU A 178 10.70 10.44 -6.32
CA LEU A 178 11.68 9.64 -5.60
C LEU A 178 12.70 10.51 -4.85
N THR A 179 13.14 11.62 -5.44
CA THR A 179 13.99 12.59 -4.73
C THR A 179 13.25 13.30 -3.60
N LYS A 180 11.97 13.67 -3.80
CA LYS A 180 11.12 14.30 -2.78
C LYS A 180 10.92 13.37 -1.58
N ILE A 181 10.62 12.09 -1.80
CA ILE A 181 10.50 11.07 -0.74
C ILE A 181 11.78 11.00 0.10
N ARG A 182 12.96 11.04 -0.54
CA ARG A 182 14.24 11.04 0.20
C ARG A 182 14.42 12.30 1.05
N VAL A 183 14.03 13.46 0.54
CA VAL A 183 14.10 14.72 1.30
C VAL A 183 13.11 14.72 2.47
N GLU A 184 11.87 14.28 2.25
CA GLU A 184 10.84 14.16 3.29
C GLU A 184 11.26 13.19 4.39
N ALA A 185 11.81 12.04 4.01
CA ALA A 185 12.33 11.08 4.96
C ALA A 185 13.45 11.69 5.82
N ARG A 186 14.39 12.42 5.22
CA ARG A 186 15.44 13.13 5.97
C ARG A 186 14.88 14.18 6.94
N LYS A 187 13.86 14.95 6.51
CA LYS A 187 13.16 15.90 7.39
C LYS A 187 12.47 15.18 8.55
N ALA A 188 12.02 13.95 8.34
CA ALA A 188 11.47 13.07 9.36
C ALA A 188 12.56 12.35 10.20
N GLY A 189 13.85 12.64 10.03
CA GLY A 189 14.92 12.01 10.80
C GLY A 189 15.35 10.63 10.27
N ALA A 190 15.01 10.27 9.03
CA ALA A 190 15.52 9.06 8.39
C ALA A 190 17.01 9.19 8.11
N GLU A 191 17.77 8.14 8.44
CA GLU A 191 19.20 8.10 8.15
C GLU A 191 19.46 7.77 6.67
N PRO A 192 20.61 8.22 6.11
CA PRO A 192 20.99 7.89 4.74
C PRO A 192 21.04 6.39 4.43
N GLY A 193 21.23 5.54 5.44
CA GLY A 193 21.30 4.08 5.32
C GLY A 193 19.96 3.38 5.16
N TRP A 194 18.82 4.04 5.44
CA TRP A 194 17.52 3.37 5.50
C TRP A 194 17.06 2.80 4.16
N PHE A 195 17.47 3.42 3.07
CA PHE A 195 17.15 3.04 1.69
C PHE A 195 18.17 2.08 1.06
N ARG A 196 19.22 1.67 1.79
CA ARG A 196 20.21 0.71 1.27
C ARG A 196 19.62 -0.71 1.22
N GLY A 197 20.06 -1.47 0.21
CA GLY A 197 19.65 -2.86 0.01
C GLY A 197 18.18 -3.03 -0.38
N LEU A 198 17.56 -1.97 -0.91
CA LEU A 198 16.28 -2.09 -1.60
C LEU A 198 16.59 -2.63 -2.99
N ASP A 199 15.97 -3.75 -3.34
CA ASP A 199 16.09 -4.32 -4.67
C ASP A 199 15.51 -3.31 -5.66
N VAL A 200 16.33 -2.83 -6.58
CA VAL A 200 15.82 -2.03 -7.69
C VAL A 200 15.20 -3.06 -8.63
N PRO A 201 13.87 -3.06 -8.85
CA PRO A 201 13.25 -3.97 -9.78
C PRO A 201 14.00 -3.84 -11.11
N THR A 202 14.62 -4.94 -11.52
CA THR A 202 15.39 -4.94 -12.76
C THR A 202 14.38 -4.81 -13.88
N PRO A 203 14.52 -3.82 -14.77
CA PRO A 203 13.64 -3.73 -15.94
C PRO A 203 13.77 -5.03 -16.71
N ILE A 204 12.66 -5.57 -17.22
CA ILE A 204 12.69 -6.85 -17.93
C ILE A 204 13.67 -6.75 -19.10
N ALA A 205 14.78 -7.48 -19.00
CA ALA A 205 15.82 -7.50 -20.02
C ALA A 205 15.17 -7.83 -21.36
N THR A 206 15.22 -6.88 -22.29
CA THR A 206 14.73 -7.09 -23.65
C THR A 206 15.49 -8.25 -24.27
N PRO A 207 14.86 -9.41 -24.57
CA PRO A 207 15.54 -10.46 -25.32
C PRO A 207 15.89 -9.84 -26.69
N GLY A 208 17.18 -9.81 -26.99
CA GLY A 208 17.69 -9.26 -28.24
C GLY A 208 17.05 -9.96 -29.43
N ASN A 209 16.51 -9.18 -30.37
CA ASN A 209 16.16 -9.62 -31.72
C ASN A 209 17.37 -9.47 -32.63
#